data_AF-A0A1H0E866-F1
#
_entry.id   AF-A0A1H0E866-F1
#
_cell.length_a   1.000
_cell.length_b   1.000
_cell.length_c   1.000
_cell.angle_alpha   90.00
_cell.angle_beta   90.00
_cell.angle_gamma   90.00
#
_symmetry.space_group_name_H-M   'P 1'
#
loop_
_entity.id
_entity.type
_entity.pdbx_description
1 polymer ?
#
loop_
_entity_poly.entity_id
_entity_poly.type
_entity_poly.pdbx_seq_one_letter_code
_entity_poly.pdbx_strand_id
1 'polypeptide(L)'
;MTTSLKFVHLAAIALWSGGLIVLPFLFWQRRKLEAGLDLDRLHRVARFVYVEMTSPAAFVAIASGTALIFLQTTFVEWFSLKMLLVGAMAMLHVVAGLILPSLFSPKGQFGRFSYVALTSAYIVLITAIIWVVLAKPHIDSNKFAAHLFEPGGLGRWLHQSFGEIRIPTP
;
A
#
# COMPACT_ATOMS: atom_id res chain seq x y z
N MET A 1 23.23 -4.45 18.98
CA MET A 1 22.39 -5.46 18.30
C MET A 1 21.20 -4.88 17.51
N THR A 2 20.70 -3.67 17.80
CA THR A 2 19.55 -3.08 17.09
C THR A 2 19.87 -2.49 15.70
N THR A 3 21.12 -2.08 15.44
CA THR A 3 21.52 -1.43 14.18
C THR A 3 21.44 -2.36 12.97
N SER A 4 21.89 -3.61 13.10
CA SER A 4 21.81 -4.62 12.03
C SER A 4 20.36 -4.95 11.68
N LEU A 5 19.49 -5.10 12.68
CA LEU A 5 18.06 -5.34 12.46
C LEU A 5 17.38 -4.18 11.72
N LYS A 6 17.70 -2.94 12.09
CA LYS A 6 17.23 -1.75 11.36
C LYS A 6 17.70 -1.72 9.91
N PHE A 7 18.96 -2.10 9.68
CA PHE A 7 19.52 -2.16 8.33
C PHE A 7 18.81 -3.22 7.48
N VAL A 8 18.64 -4.44 8.02
CA VAL A 8 17.90 -5.52 7.35
C VAL A 8 16.46 -5.10 7.05
N HIS A 9 15.78 -4.47 8.02
CA HIS A 9 14.43 -3.96 7.84
C HIS A 9 14.35 -2.91 6.73
N LEU A 10 15.26 -1.95 6.72
CA LEU A 10 15.29 -0.88 5.71
C LEU A 10 15.62 -1.44 4.32
N ALA A 11 16.57 -2.36 4.22
CA ALA A 11 16.90 -3.06 2.98
C ALA A 11 15.72 -3.88 2.45
N ALA A 12 15.01 -4.60 3.33
CA ALA A 12 13.83 -5.36 2.96
C ALA A 12 12.68 -4.46 2.47
N ILE A 13 12.41 -3.34 3.14
CA ILE A 13 11.42 -2.35 2.68
C ILE A 13 11.84 -1.76 1.34
N ALA A 14 13.11 -1.43 1.13
CA ALA A 14 13.60 -0.89 -0.13
C ALA A 14 13.42 -1.91 -1.27
N LEU A 15 13.77 -3.17 -1.06
CA LEU A 15 13.60 -4.24 -2.05
C LEU A 15 12.12 -4.48 -2.35
N TRP A 16 11.28 -4.49 -1.30
CA TRP A 16 9.83 -4.66 -1.43
C TRP A 16 9.17 -3.51 -2.19
N SER A 17 9.54 -2.26 -1.86
CA SER A 17 9.06 -1.06 -2.54
C SER A 17 9.50 -1.03 -4.01
N GLY A 18 10.76 -1.36 -4.29
CA GLY A 18 11.29 -1.44 -5.65
C GLY A 18 10.55 -2.47 -6.49
N GLY A 19 10.30 -3.66 -5.93
CA GLY A 19 9.50 -4.69 -6.59
C GLY A 19 8.08 -4.24 -6.95
N LEU A 20 7.41 -3.55 -6.02
CA LEU A 20 6.07 -2.99 -6.25
C LEU A 20 6.04 -1.89 -7.31
N ILE A 21 7.10 -1.07 -7.43
CA ILE A 21 7.21 -0.05 -8.47
C ILE A 21 7.49 -0.67 -9.85
N VAL A 22 8.28 -1.75 -9.90
CA VAL A 22 8.63 -2.42 -11.17
C VAL A 22 7.43 -3.12 -11.81
N LEU A 23 6.54 -3.71 -11.01
CA LEU A 23 5.36 -4.44 -11.50
C LEU A 23 4.46 -3.63 -12.45
N PRO A 24 3.97 -2.43 -12.11
CA PRO A 24 3.15 -1.64 -13.02
C PRO A 24 3.93 -1.29 -14.29
N PHE A 25 5.23 -1.02 -14.22
CA PHE A 25 6.05 -0.78 -15.41
C PHE A 25 6.04 -1.99 -16.36
N LEU A 26 6.15 -3.21 -15.83
CA LEU A 26 6.02 -4.44 -16.61
C LEU A 26 4.59 -4.60 -17.19
N PHE A 27 3.55 -4.19 -16.45
CA PHE A 27 2.16 -4.19 -16.94
C PHE A 27 1.94 -3.20 -18.09
N TRP A 28 2.64 -2.07 -18.07
CA TRP A 28 2.63 -1.12 -19.17
C TRP A 28 3.33 -1.68 -20.41
N GLN A 29 4.46 -2.36 -20.23
CA GLN A 29 5.20 -3.00 -21.33
C GLN A 29 4.38 -4.11 -22.01
N ARG A 30 3.59 -4.86 -21.23
CA ARG A 30 2.63 -5.85 -21.76
C ARG A 30 1.72 -5.26 -22.83
N ARG A 31 1.20 -4.03 -22.65
CA ARG A 31 0.24 -3.42 -23.59
C ARG A 31 0.81 -3.19 -24.99
N LYS A 32 2.14 -3.21 -25.14
CA LYS A 32 2.83 -3.02 -26.42
C LYS A 32 3.17 -4.33 -27.12
N LEU A 33 2.97 -5.48 -26.46
CA LEU A 33 3.35 -6.80 -26.95
C LEU A 33 2.11 -7.61 -27.32
N GLU A 34 2.14 -8.24 -28.48
CA GLU A 34 1.13 -9.20 -28.91
C GLU A 34 1.35 -10.57 -28.24
N ALA A 35 0.35 -11.45 -28.30
CA ALA A 35 0.44 -12.79 -27.74
C ALA A 35 1.51 -13.61 -28.48
N GLY A 36 2.57 -14.00 -27.77
CA GLY A 36 3.71 -14.73 -28.34
C GLY A 36 4.85 -14.93 -27.34
N LEU A 37 6.00 -15.39 -27.83
CA LEU A 37 7.19 -15.73 -27.01
C LEU A 37 7.69 -14.57 -26.14
N ASP A 38 7.54 -13.32 -26.60
CA ASP A 38 7.96 -12.14 -25.84
C ASP A 38 7.04 -11.82 -24.65
N LEU A 39 5.73 -12.11 -24.78
CA LEU A 39 4.78 -12.01 -23.68
C LEU A 39 5.10 -13.04 -22.59
N ASP A 40 5.44 -14.27 -22.98
CA ASP A 40 5.82 -15.34 -22.04
C ASP A 40 7.11 -15.03 -21.30
N ARG A 41 8.09 -14.40 -21.98
CA ARG A 41 9.32 -13.92 -21.35
C ARG A 41 9.01 -12.83 -20.32
N LEU A 42 8.18 -11.84 -20.68
CA LEU A 42 7.78 -10.77 -19.77
C LEU A 42 7.02 -11.32 -18.55
N HIS A 43 6.13 -12.30 -18.76
CA HIS A 43 5.42 -12.97 -17.67
C HIS A 43 6.39 -13.69 -16.72
N ARG A 44 7.38 -14.41 -17.27
CA ARG A 44 8.40 -15.10 -16.46
C ARG A 44 9.18 -14.11 -15.59
N VAL A 45 9.60 -12.97 -16.17
CA VAL A 45 10.32 -11.92 -15.44
C VAL A 45 9.43 -11.29 -14.37
N ALA A 46 8.18 -10.93 -14.70
CA ALA A 46 7.24 -10.35 -13.75
C ALA A 46 6.95 -11.30 -12.57
N ARG A 47 6.77 -12.59 -12.87
CA ARG A 47 6.57 -13.63 -11.85
C ARG A 47 7.82 -13.83 -11.01
N PHE A 48 9.01 -13.83 -11.60
CA PHE A 48 10.27 -13.90 -10.87
C PHE A 48 10.42 -12.72 -9.90
N VAL A 49 10.28 -11.48 -10.39
CA VAL A 49 10.37 -10.28 -9.55
C VAL A 49 9.33 -10.31 -8.44
N TYR A 50 8.09 -10.74 -8.71
CA TYR A 50 7.04 -10.81 -7.70
C TYR A 50 7.30 -11.89 -6.64
N VAL A 51 7.47 -13.14 -7.09
CA VAL A 51 7.51 -14.32 -6.21
C VAL A 51 8.86 -14.48 -5.53
N GLU A 52 9.96 -14.33 -6.27
CA GLU A 52 11.31 -14.65 -5.78
C GLU A 52 12.01 -13.46 -5.09
N MET A 53 11.64 -12.22 -5.43
CA MET A 53 12.24 -11.03 -4.81
C MET A 53 11.27 -10.29 -3.90
N THR A 54 10.13 -9.88 -4.44
CA THR A 54 9.24 -8.92 -3.77
C THR A 54 8.53 -9.57 -2.57
N SER A 55 8.03 -10.79 -2.75
CA SER A 55 7.32 -11.54 -1.71
C SER A 55 8.20 -11.88 -0.50
N PRO A 56 9.39 -12.50 -0.64
CA PRO A 56 10.25 -12.76 0.52
C PRO A 56 10.74 -11.47 1.18
N ALA A 57 11.01 -10.41 0.41
CA ALA A 57 11.34 -9.11 0.98
C ALA A 57 10.20 -8.54 1.84
N ALA A 58 8.94 -8.71 1.42
CA ALA A 58 7.77 -8.32 2.21
C ALA A 58 7.71 -9.07 3.55
N PHE A 59 7.91 -10.38 3.54
CA PHE A 59 7.95 -11.18 4.77
C PHE A 59 9.07 -10.74 5.71
N VAL A 60 10.28 -10.52 5.19
CA VAL A 60 11.42 -10.05 5.99
C VAL A 60 11.16 -8.65 6.53
N ALA A 61 10.60 -7.74 5.73
CA ALA A 61 10.26 -6.39 6.16
C ALA A 61 9.24 -6.39 7.30
N ILE A 62 8.18 -7.20 7.19
CA ILE A 62 7.14 -7.32 8.22
C ILE A 62 7.71 -7.97 9.48
N ALA A 63 8.42 -9.10 9.36
CA ALA A 63 8.98 -9.80 10.51
C ALA A 63 10.01 -8.95 11.28
N SER A 64 10.94 -8.32 10.56
CA SER A 64 11.93 -7.41 11.16
C SER A 64 11.29 -6.15 11.72
N GLY A 65 10.24 -5.64 11.07
CA GLY A 65 9.45 -4.50 11.54
C GLY A 65 8.79 -4.81 12.87
N THR A 66 8.08 -5.94 12.96
CA THR A 66 7.45 -6.46 14.17
C THR A 66 8.47 -6.66 15.29
N ALA A 67 9.62 -7.27 15.00
CA ALA A 67 10.69 -7.43 15.98
C ALA A 67 11.18 -6.08 16.53
N LEU A 68 11.34 -5.07 15.67
CA LEU A 68 11.73 -3.72 16.08
C LEU A 68 10.71 -3.08 17.03
N ILE A 69 9.40 -3.38 16.89
CA ILE A 69 8.35 -2.88 17.79
C ILE A 69 8.61 -3.34 19.22
N PHE A 70 8.81 -4.66 19.39
CA PHE A 70 9.04 -5.25 20.71
C PHE A 70 10.36 -4.78 21.33
N LEU A 71 11.37 -4.48 20.52
CA LEU A 71 12.67 -4.01 21.00
C LEU A 71 12.70 -2.52 21.38
N GLN A 72 11.83 -1.67 20.81
CA GLN A 72 11.87 -0.22 21.04
C GLN A 72 10.93 0.29 22.14
N THR A 73 9.99 -0.52 22.65
CA THR A 73 9.05 -0.21 23.77
C THR A 73 8.44 1.20 23.80
N THR A 74 8.43 1.91 22.67
CA THR A 74 7.96 3.30 22.57
C THR A 74 6.81 3.34 21.59
N PHE A 75 5.61 3.08 22.10
CA PHE A 75 4.35 3.17 21.36
C PHE A 75 3.90 4.64 21.30
N VAL A 76 4.59 5.45 20.51
CA VAL A 76 4.16 6.82 20.24
C VAL A 76 3.16 6.79 19.09
N GLU A 77 2.20 7.69 19.09
CA GLU A 77 1.09 7.75 18.14
C GLU A 77 1.50 7.75 16.65
N TRP A 78 2.64 8.35 16.29
CA TRP A 78 3.19 8.31 14.92
C TRP A 78 3.54 6.87 14.45
N PHE A 79 3.82 5.97 15.39
CA PHE A 79 4.13 4.57 15.11
C PHE A 79 2.90 3.83 14.53
N SER A 80 1.70 4.09 15.06
CA SER A 80 0.45 3.52 14.56
C SER A 80 0.19 3.93 13.11
N LEU A 81 0.49 5.17 12.76
CA LEU A 81 0.37 5.66 11.37
C LEU A 81 1.35 4.95 10.43
N LYS A 82 2.61 4.74 10.86
CA LYS A 82 3.57 3.93 10.10
C LYS A 82 3.03 2.53 9.84
N MET A 83 2.44 1.89 10.86
CA MET A 83 1.90 0.53 10.73
C MET A 83 0.69 0.48 9.79
N LEU A 84 -0.19 1.47 9.83
CA LEU A 84 -1.29 1.59 8.87
C LEU A 84 -0.78 1.65 7.42
N LEU A 85 0.23 2.49 7.17
CA LEU A 85 0.82 2.63 5.83
C LEU A 85 1.49 1.34 5.35
N VAL A 86 2.25 0.67 6.23
CA VAL A 86 2.86 -0.64 5.93
C VAL A 86 1.78 -1.70 5.67
N GLY A 87 0.69 -1.69 6.43
CA GLY A 87 -0.47 -2.56 6.21
C GLY A 87 -1.13 -2.32 4.85
N ALA A 88 -1.31 -1.06 4.46
CA ALA A 88 -1.80 -0.70 3.13
C ALA A 88 -0.85 -1.18 2.02
N MET A 89 0.47 -1.15 2.27
CA MET A 89 1.49 -1.63 1.33
C MET A 89 1.39 -3.15 1.16
N ALA A 90 1.18 -3.88 2.26
CA ALA A 90 0.90 -5.31 2.24
C ALA A 90 -0.39 -5.65 1.47
N MET A 91 -1.46 -4.87 1.68
CA MET A 91 -2.70 -5.05 0.95
C MET A 91 -2.51 -4.84 -0.56
N LEU A 92 -1.83 -3.76 -0.97
CA LEU A 92 -1.54 -3.51 -2.39
C LEU A 92 -0.60 -4.56 -2.99
N HIS A 93 0.29 -5.17 -2.19
CA HIS A 93 1.11 -6.28 -2.63
C HIS A 93 0.24 -7.49 -2.97
N VAL A 94 -0.71 -7.87 -2.10
CA VAL A 94 -1.66 -8.95 -2.38
C VAL A 94 -2.49 -8.67 -3.62
N VAL A 95 -3.02 -7.44 -3.76
CA VAL A 95 -3.76 -7.02 -4.96
C VAL A 95 -2.90 -7.18 -6.23
N ALA A 96 -1.62 -6.82 -6.19
CA ALA A 96 -0.71 -7.04 -7.31
C ALA A 96 -0.54 -8.52 -7.66
N GLY A 97 -0.41 -9.38 -6.64
CA GLY A 97 -0.32 -10.83 -6.81
C GLY A 97 -1.58 -11.46 -7.41
N LEU A 98 -2.76 -10.92 -7.10
CA LEU A 98 -4.03 -11.34 -7.69
C LEU A 98 -4.18 -10.86 -9.14
N ILE A 99 -3.73 -9.64 -9.42
CA ILE A 99 -3.78 -9.05 -10.76
C ILE A 99 -2.80 -9.74 -11.72
N LEU A 100 -1.61 -10.09 -11.25
CA LEU A 100 -0.53 -10.67 -12.07
C LEU A 100 -1.03 -11.82 -12.98
N PRO A 101 -1.62 -12.93 -12.47
CA PRO A 101 -2.08 -14.02 -13.32
C PRO A 101 -3.27 -13.63 -14.21
N SER A 102 -4.19 -12.79 -13.73
CA SER A 102 -5.33 -12.31 -14.53
C SER A 102 -4.89 -11.45 -15.71
N LEU A 103 -3.82 -10.68 -15.53
CA LEU A 103 -3.22 -9.83 -16.55
C LEU A 103 -2.64 -10.65 -17.70
N PHE A 104 -1.90 -11.71 -17.38
CA PHE A 104 -1.22 -12.52 -18.40
C PHE A 104 -2.11 -13.64 -18.97
N SER A 105 -3.38 -13.69 -18.61
CA SER A 105 -4.38 -14.57 -19.24
C SER A 105 -4.74 -14.08 -20.66
N PRO A 106 -5.05 -14.98 -21.63
CA PRO A 106 -5.36 -14.62 -23.02
C PRO A 106 -6.48 -13.59 -23.22
N LYS A 107 -7.39 -13.46 -22.24
CA LYS A 107 -8.52 -12.52 -22.25
C LYS A 107 -8.33 -11.31 -21.31
N GLY A 108 -7.21 -11.23 -20.61
CA GLY A 108 -6.93 -10.21 -19.60
C GLY A 108 -6.73 -8.83 -20.24
N GLN A 109 -7.71 -7.94 -20.13
CA GLN A 109 -7.56 -6.55 -20.53
C GLN A 109 -7.24 -5.72 -19.29
N PHE A 110 -6.06 -5.11 -19.24
CA PHE A 110 -5.74 -4.18 -18.16
C PHE A 110 -6.05 -2.76 -18.59
N GLY A 111 -7.10 -2.20 -17.99
CA GLY A 111 -7.51 -0.84 -18.27
C GLY A 111 -6.39 0.14 -17.94
N ARG A 112 -6.24 1.18 -18.76
CA ARG A 112 -5.32 2.30 -18.49
C ARG A 112 -5.57 2.89 -17.10
N PHE A 113 -6.84 2.95 -16.69
CA PHE A 113 -7.26 3.40 -15.36
C PHE A 113 -6.73 2.53 -14.23
N SER A 114 -6.83 1.20 -14.33
CA SER A 114 -6.31 0.29 -13.29
C SER A 114 -4.79 0.39 -13.15
N TYR A 115 -4.07 0.55 -14.27
CA TYR A 115 -2.63 0.80 -14.25
C TYR A 115 -2.29 2.13 -13.55
N VAL A 116 -2.94 3.23 -13.94
CA VAL A 116 -2.69 4.55 -13.35
C VAL A 116 -3.03 4.51 -11.87
N ALA A 117 -4.17 3.95 -11.49
CA ALA A 117 -4.62 3.84 -10.11
C ALA A 117 -3.63 3.04 -9.24
N LEU A 118 -3.15 1.89 -9.73
CA LEU A 118 -2.20 1.06 -8.99
C LEU A 118 -0.83 1.76 -8.85
N THR A 119 -0.35 2.38 -9.93
CA THR A 119 0.92 3.12 -9.92
C THR A 119 0.85 4.34 -9.00
N SER A 120 -0.25 5.11 -9.08
CA SER A 120 -0.45 6.26 -8.20
C SER A 120 -0.58 5.83 -6.75
N ALA A 121 -1.27 4.72 -6.46
CA ALA A 121 -1.39 4.18 -5.11
C ALA A 121 0.00 3.85 -4.52
N TYR A 122 0.89 3.23 -5.29
CA TYR A 122 2.26 2.96 -4.83
C TYR A 122 3.07 4.24 -4.59
N ILE A 123 3.04 5.19 -5.52
CA ILE A 123 3.80 6.45 -5.38
C ILE A 123 3.31 7.23 -4.15
N VAL A 124 1.99 7.38 -4.01
CA VAL A 124 1.39 8.07 -2.87
C VAL A 124 1.77 7.38 -1.57
N LEU A 125 1.68 6.04 -1.52
CA LEU A 125 1.96 5.28 -0.31
C LEU A 125 3.44 5.35 0.10
N ILE A 126 4.36 5.19 -0.84
CA ILE A 126 5.80 5.29 -0.57
C ILE A 126 6.16 6.71 -0.13
N THR A 127 5.61 7.73 -0.79
CA THR A 127 5.82 9.13 -0.40
C THR A 127 5.27 9.39 1.00
N ALA A 128 4.08 8.88 1.32
CA ALA A 128 3.50 9.00 2.64
C ALA A 128 4.35 8.29 3.72
N ILE A 129 4.90 7.11 3.42
CA ILE A 129 5.81 6.40 4.35
C ILE A 129 7.06 7.23 4.61
N ILE A 130 7.71 7.75 3.56
CA ILE A 130 8.90 8.59 3.68
C ILE A 130 8.57 9.85 4.50
N TRP A 131 7.45 10.50 4.19
CA TRP A 131 6.99 11.69 4.89
C TRP A 131 6.76 11.42 6.38
N VAL A 132 6.02 10.36 6.73
CA VAL A 132 5.73 10.02 8.13
C VAL A 132 7.01 9.68 8.90
N VAL A 133 7.94 8.97 8.27
CA VAL A 133 9.23 8.64 8.88
C VAL A 133 10.09 9.88 9.11
N LEU A 134 10.10 10.84 8.17
CA LEU A 134 10.96 12.03 8.22
C LEU A 134 10.36 13.15 9.07
N ALA A 135 9.07 13.42 8.93
CA ALA A 135 8.37 14.50 9.62
C ALA A 135 8.13 14.20 11.10
N LYS A 136 8.19 12.92 11.51
CA LYS A 136 7.93 12.45 12.88
C LYS A 136 6.75 13.23 13.51
N PRO A 137 5.58 13.22 12.87
CA PRO A 137 4.53 14.15 13.19
C PRO A 137 4.07 13.92 14.63
N HIS A 138 4.05 14.99 15.43
CA HIS A 138 3.53 14.95 16.79
C HIS A 138 2.01 14.98 16.70
N ILE A 139 1.42 13.82 16.41
CA ILE A 139 -0.03 13.66 16.28
C ILE A 139 -0.56 13.29 17.66
N ASP A 140 -1.06 14.26 18.43
CA ASP A 140 -1.85 14.02 19.65
C ASP A 140 -3.13 13.23 19.30
N SER A 141 -3.06 11.91 19.30
CA SER A 141 -4.17 11.03 18.90
C SER A 141 -5.34 11.08 19.86
N ASN A 142 -5.13 11.57 21.09
CA ASN A 142 -6.19 11.86 22.04
C ASN A 142 -7.22 12.88 21.50
N LYS A 143 -6.80 13.87 20.70
CA LYS A 143 -7.72 14.86 20.10
C LYS A 143 -8.47 14.29 18.89
N PHE A 144 -7.83 13.40 18.12
CA PHE A 144 -8.42 12.77 16.94
C PHE A 144 -9.42 11.66 17.33
N ALA A 145 -9.06 10.81 18.29
CA ALA A 145 -9.92 9.75 18.80
C ALA A 145 -11.15 10.30 19.52
N ALA A 146 -11.02 11.40 20.28
CA ALA A 146 -12.16 12.06 20.92
C ALA A 146 -13.21 12.52 19.89
N HIS A 147 -12.79 13.00 18.72
CA HIS A 147 -13.71 13.47 17.68
C HIS A 147 -14.34 12.33 16.85
N LEU A 148 -13.63 11.20 16.69
CA LEU A 148 -14.08 10.04 15.91
C LEU A 148 -14.95 9.07 16.72
N PHE A 149 -14.68 8.95 18.02
CA PHE A 149 -15.42 8.10 18.96
C PHE A 149 -16.37 8.89 19.87
N GLU A 150 -16.64 10.15 19.56
CA GLU A 150 -17.70 10.93 20.22
C GLU A 150 -19.06 10.23 19.97
N PRO A 151 -19.72 9.68 21.02
CA PRO A 151 -20.98 8.99 20.83
C PRO A 151 -22.04 9.99 20.34
N GLY A 152 -22.50 9.81 19.10
CA GLY A 152 -23.46 10.70 18.42
C GLY A 152 -22.92 11.52 17.24
N GLY A 153 -21.63 11.44 16.91
CA GLY A 153 -21.03 12.18 15.77
C GLY A 153 -21.61 11.81 14.40
N LEU A 154 -21.85 10.52 14.16
CA LEU A 154 -22.45 10.02 12.91
C LEU A 154 -23.88 10.54 12.68
N GLY A 155 -24.65 10.74 13.75
CA GLY A 155 -26.03 11.26 13.69
C GLY A 155 -26.09 12.72 13.21
N ARG A 156 -25.16 13.57 13.66
CA ARG A 156 -25.05 14.98 13.20
C ARG A 156 -24.69 15.07 11.73
N TRP A 157 -23.76 14.22 11.25
CA TRP A 157 -23.32 14.22 9.86
C TRP A 157 -24.41 13.73 8.89
N LEU A 158 -25.19 12.72 9.29
CA LEU A 158 -26.38 12.28 8.57
C LEU A 158 -27.45 13.38 8.49
N HIS A 159 -27.70 14.10 9.58
CA HIS A 159 -28.70 15.17 9.60
C HIS A 159 -28.33 16.36 8.71
N GLN A 160 -27.05 16.70 8.61
CA GLN A 160 -26.56 17.74 7.68
C GLN A 160 -26.62 17.28 6.21
N SER A 161 -26.30 16.03 5.93
CA SER A 161 -26.25 15.51 4.54
C SER A 161 -27.65 15.29 3.94
N PHE A 162 -28.64 14.93 4.78
CA PHE A 162 -30.01 14.65 4.34
C PHE A 162 -31.02 15.77 4.68
N GLY A 163 -30.63 16.78 5.46
CA GLY A 163 -31.50 17.92 5.83
C GLY A 163 -31.74 18.94 4.71
N GLU A 164 -30.99 18.88 3.61
CA GLU A 164 -31.15 19.78 2.46
C GLU A 164 -32.23 19.35 1.47
N ILE A 165 -32.78 18.13 1.59
CA ILE A 165 -33.96 17.72 0.81
C ILE A 165 -35.20 18.34 1.46
N ARG A 166 -35.37 19.66 1.31
CA ARG A 166 -36.63 20.33 1.62
C ARG A 166 -37.70 19.74 0.73
N ILE A 167 -38.62 19.00 1.34
CA ILE A 167 -39.91 18.66 0.73
C ILE A 167 -40.66 19.99 0.58
N PRO A 168 -40.98 20.46 -0.65
CA PRO A 168 -41.81 21.64 -0.80
C PRO A 168 -43.20 21.30 -0.25
N THR A 169 -43.58 21.97 0.84
CA THR A 169 -44.95 21.92 1.34
C THR A 169 -45.87 22.61 0.32
N PRO A 170 -47.02 22.00 -0.02
CA PRO A 170 -47.98 22.56 -0.97
C PRO A 170 -48.65 23.85 -0.48
#